data_AF-A0A8J4D039-F1
#
_entry.id   AF-A0A8J4D039-F1
#
_cell.length_a   1.000
_cell.length_b   1.000
_cell.length_c   1.000
_cell.angle_alpha   90.00
_cell.angle_beta   90.00
_cell.angle_gamma   90.00
#
_symmetry.space_group_name_H-M   'P 1'
#
loop_
_entity.id
_entity.type
_entity.pdbx_description
1 polymer ?
#
loop_
_entity_poly.entity_id
_entity_poly.type
_entity_poly.pdbx_seq_one_letter_code
_entity_poly.pdbx_strand_id
1 'polypeptide(L)'
;MLAVFVVFVLALAATGVVSGTTRRDLSSSTGYTTTAVQAALVPPPAAAALPWGCYPKIDLLGKDIRTVNQTVDYLACRQECYKDSTCTFSVRTLDRKCYLKYSLLNGTAGSNSYNPNYVDVLCFVRPNYGGQYQCVAGYDINGDHVGDNTRLCPLFARNSTIQACSDACSQDSRCEFFVRTDGTNCYLKLNPLNGVCGTTNPNVVVDKLCFRASAPPSPPPPSPRPPSPRPPSPRPPSPRPVLPWGCYPNIDLIGKDIRSINQTVDYLACQQECYKEPTCTFSVRTLDRKCYLKYSLLNGTAGTNNYNSSYVDVLCIVRPNYGGQYQCVAGYDINGDHVGDNTRLCPLFARNSTIQACSDACSQDSRCEFFVRTDGTNCYLKLNPLNGVCGTTNPNVVVDKLCFRASAPPSPPPGRARSRVGTGQVENMVTR
;
A
#
# COMPACT_ATOMS: atom_id res chain seq x y z
N MET A 1 54.24 -4.96 54.81
CA MET A 1 54.42 -3.61 54.26
C MET A 1 53.11 -3.27 53.54
N LEU A 2 52.06 -2.67 54.12
CA LEU A 2 51.87 -1.53 55.04
C LEU A 2 52.21 -0.16 54.43
N ALA A 3 51.19 0.51 53.89
CA ALA A 3 50.92 1.96 53.80
C ALA A 3 49.82 2.16 52.72
N VAL A 4 48.54 2.50 52.99
CA VAL A 4 47.92 3.65 53.68
C VAL A 4 48.26 4.99 53.03
N PHE A 5 47.21 5.75 52.67
CA PHE A 5 47.07 7.22 52.44
C PHE A 5 46.21 7.49 51.17
N VAL A 6 45.24 8.41 51.05
CA VAL A 6 44.69 9.51 51.86
C VAL A 6 43.21 9.67 51.45
N VAL A 7 42.38 10.03 52.43
CA VAL A 7 40.99 10.50 52.32
C VAL A 7 40.94 11.95 51.81
N PHE A 8 40.05 12.29 50.86
CA PHE A 8 39.56 13.66 50.69
C PHE A 8 38.02 13.69 50.71
N VAL A 9 37.51 14.24 51.81
CA VAL A 9 36.12 14.66 52.00
C VAL A 9 36.02 16.10 51.52
N LEU A 10 35.04 16.42 50.68
CA LEU A 10 34.48 17.77 50.66
C LEU A 10 32.98 17.71 50.38
N ALA A 11 32.22 18.07 51.41
CA ALA A 11 30.79 18.32 51.37
C ALA A 11 30.55 19.77 50.93
N LEU A 12 29.52 19.99 50.11
CA LEU A 12 28.91 21.31 49.94
C LEU A 12 27.40 21.14 49.90
N ALA A 13 26.79 21.56 51.01
CA ALA A 13 25.36 21.73 51.18
C ALA A 13 24.91 23.03 50.51
N ALA A 14 23.77 22.98 49.83
CA ALA A 14 22.99 24.16 49.47
C ALA A 14 21.51 23.80 49.60
N THR A 15 20.93 24.13 50.74
CA THR A 15 19.48 24.17 50.97
C THR A 15 19.06 25.63 51.00
N GLY A 16 18.07 26.00 50.18
CA GLY A 16 17.53 27.35 50.19
C GLY A 16 16.24 27.49 49.40
N VAL A 17 15.18 27.90 50.11
CA VAL A 17 13.95 28.59 49.66
C VAL A 17 12.97 27.66 48.89
N VAL A 18 11.66 27.54 49.17
CA VAL A 18 10.61 28.56 49.27
C VAL A 18 9.36 27.93 49.93
N SER A 19 8.67 28.63 50.84
CA SER A 19 7.20 28.55 50.98
C SER A 19 6.68 29.71 51.82
N GLY A 20 6.13 30.72 51.13
CA GLY A 20 5.38 31.81 51.73
C GLY A 20 4.07 31.98 50.97
N THR A 21 3.00 31.41 51.51
CA THR A 21 1.63 31.57 51.02
C THR A 21 1.04 32.84 51.63
N THR A 22 0.77 33.85 50.81
CA THR A 22 -0.03 35.01 51.24
C THR A 22 -1.25 35.14 50.33
N ARG A 23 -2.41 34.81 50.91
CA ARG A 23 -3.74 35.03 50.36
C ARG A 23 -4.04 36.53 50.41
N ARG A 24 -4.39 37.14 49.29
CA ARG A 24 -5.16 38.39 49.26
C ARG A 24 -6.29 38.23 48.26
N ASP A 25 -7.49 38.17 48.80
CA ASP A 25 -8.73 38.48 48.10
C ASP A 25 -8.73 39.96 47.73
N LEU A 26 -9.00 40.27 46.47
CA LEU A 26 -9.55 41.56 46.06
C LEU A 26 -10.47 41.37 44.87
N SER A 27 -11.76 41.48 45.16
CA SER A 27 -12.83 41.75 44.22
C SER A 27 -12.61 43.11 43.56
N SER A 28 -12.75 43.18 42.24
CA SER A 28 -13.16 44.41 41.56
C SER A 28 -13.70 44.06 40.18
N SER A 29 -15.00 44.28 40.03
CA SER A 29 -15.75 44.26 38.78
C SER A 29 -15.34 45.43 37.88
N THR A 30 -15.14 45.17 36.59
CA THR A 30 -15.44 46.15 35.55
C THR A 30 -15.72 45.42 34.24
N GLY A 31 -16.93 45.59 33.74
CA GLY A 31 -17.42 44.92 32.54
C GLY A 31 -16.76 45.45 31.28
N TYR A 32 -16.30 44.52 30.46
CA TYR A 32 -16.14 44.71 29.02
C TYR A 32 -16.85 43.56 28.32
N THR A 33 -17.92 43.90 27.60
CA THR A 33 -18.60 43.03 26.64
C THR A 33 -17.71 42.84 25.42
N THR A 34 -16.75 41.91 25.51
CA THR A 34 -16.11 41.35 24.31
C THR A 34 -16.94 40.19 23.81
N THR A 35 -17.56 40.36 22.64
CA THR A 35 -18.18 39.29 21.88
C THR A 35 -17.12 38.26 21.52
N ALA A 36 -16.95 37.23 22.36
CA ALA A 36 -16.12 36.09 22.07
C ALA A 36 -16.77 35.32 20.92
N VAL A 37 -16.26 35.51 19.71
CA VAL A 37 -16.50 34.57 18.62
C VAL A 37 -15.83 33.27 19.05
N GLN A 38 -16.64 32.36 19.58
CA GLN A 38 -16.22 31.03 19.98
C GLN A 38 -15.91 30.25 18.70
N ALA A 39 -14.71 30.46 18.17
CA ALA A 39 -14.15 29.60 17.14
C ALA A 39 -14.09 28.21 17.76
N ALA A 40 -15.01 27.34 17.32
CA ALA A 40 -14.98 25.94 17.68
C ALA A 40 -13.56 25.44 17.41
N LEU A 41 -12.86 25.03 18.48
CA LEU A 41 -11.58 24.37 18.40
C LEU A 41 -11.84 23.08 17.61
N VAL A 42 -11.66 23.14 16.30
CA VAL A 42 -11.61 21.94 15.47
C VAL A 42 -10.49 21.11 16.08
N PRO A 43 -10.79 19.89 16.58
CA PRO A 43 -9.73 19.04 17.11
C PRO A 43 -8.66 18.92 16.03
N PRO A 44 -7.37 19.08 16.39
CA PRO A 44 -6.31 18.97 15.41
C PRO A 44 -6.49 17.63 14.68
N PRO A 45 -6.40 17.61 13.33
CA PRO A 45 -6.53 16.39 12.57
C PRO A 45 -5.59 15.34 13.16
N ALA A 46 -6.07 14.10 13.30
CA ALA A 46 -5.26 12.98 13.75
C ALA A 46 -3.92 13.01 13.00
N ALA A 47 -2.80 12.94 13.74
CA ALA A 47 -1.47 13.06 13.18
C ALA A 47 -1.34 12.08 12.01
N ALA A 48 -1.26 12.61 10.78
CA ALA A 48 -1.10 11.79 9.60
C ALA A 48 0.14 10.92 9.78
N ALA A 49 0.02 9.62 9.48
CA ALA A 49 1.15 8.71 9.53
C ALA A 49 2.30 9.30 8.69
N LEU A 50 3.51 9.33 9.26
CA LEU A 50 4.68 9.80 8.53
C LEU A 50 4.94 8.88 7.32
N PRO A 51 5.29 9.43 6.16
CA PRO A 51 5.62 8.62 4.99
C PRO A 51 6.86 7.79 5.27
N TRP A 52 6.91 6.61 4.66
CA TRP A 52 8.06 5.70 4.71
C TRP A 52 9.39 6.42 4.55
N GLY A 53 10.36 6.12 5.40
CA GLY A 53 11.69 6.73 5.40
C GLY A 53 11.80 8.06 6.14
N CYS A 54 10.75 8.46 6.86
CA CYS A 54 10.79 9.54 7.83
C CYS A 54 10.57 9.01 9.26
N TYR A 55 11.45 9.40 10.19
CA TYR A 55 11.52 8.89 11.54
C TYR A 55 11.35 10.02 12.56
N PRO A 56 10.28 10.01 13.38
CA PRO A 56 10.00 11.08 14.32
C PRO A 56 11.06 11.10 15.42
N LYS A 57 11.52 12.29 15.80
CA LYS A 57 12.41 12.52 16.95
C LYS A 57 13.78 11.85 16.86
N ILE A 58 14.19 11.35 15.69
CA ILE A 58 15.49 10.71 15.49
C ILE A 58 16.51 11.76 15.05
N ASP A 59 17.60 11.92 15.80
CA ASP A 59 18.74 12.74 15.40
C ASP A 59 19.94 11.85 15.05
N LEU A 60 20.37 11.87 13.78
CA LEU A 60 21.53 11.12 13.32
C LEU A 60 22.68 12.05 12.96
N LEU A 61 23.89 11.64 13.33
CA LEU A 61 25.12 12.28 12.90
C LEU A 61 25.21 12.30 11.38
N GLY A 62 25.76 13.41 10.89
CA GLY A 62 26.21 13.58 9.52
C GLY A 62 26.99 14.86 9.40
N LYS A 63 27.21 15.28 8.16
CA LYS A 63 27.78 16.59 7.83
C LYS A 63 26.68 17.48 7.29
N ASP A 64 26.54 18.66 7.87
CA ASP A 64 25.60 19.67 7.39
C ASP A 64 26.10 20.25 6.06
N ILE A 65 25.21 20.27 5.07
CA ILE A 65 25.42 20.96 3.79
C ILE A 65 25.03 22.42 3.96
N ARG A 66 23.79 22.65 4.43
CA ARG A 66 23.23 23.96 4.74
C ARG A 66 22.00 23.81 5.64
N THR A 67 21.62 24.91 6.27
CA THR A 67 20.40 25.03 7.07
C THR A 67 19.36 25.86 6.32
N VAL A 68 18.14 25.34 6.19
CA VAL A 68 16.97 26.07 5.72
C VAL A 68 16.14 26.47 6.92
N ASN A 69 15.90 27.77 7.09
CA ASN A 69 15.12 28.30 8.20
C ASN A 69 13.63 28.27 7.88
N GLN A 70 12.80 28.10 8.91
CA GLN A 70 11.34 28.26 8.86
C GLN A 70 10.61 27.32 7.89
N THR A 71 11.00 26.03 7.81
CA THR A 71 10.21 25.07 7.03
C THR A 71 8.85 24.81 7.69
N VAL A 72 7.78 24.96 6.92
CA VAL A 72 6.40 24.86 7.41
C VAL A 72 6.10 23.48 8.00
N ASP A 73 6.65 22.43 7.40
CA ASP A 73 6.54 21.05 7.83
C ASP A 73 7.82 20.27 7.43
N TYR A 74 7.79 18.96 7.68
CA TYR A 74 8.88 18.07 7.29
C TYR A 74 8.93 17.79 5.79
N LEU A 75 7.79 17.88 5.08
CA LEU A 75 7.75 17.64 3.65
C LEU A 75 8.49 18.75 2.90
N ALA A 76 8.30 20.01 3.32
CA ALA A 76 9.05 21.16 2.84
C ALA A 76 10.56 21.00 3.12
N CYS A 77 10.93 20.57 4.33
CA CYS A 77 12.34 20.29 4.67
C CYS A 77 12.94 19.19 3.76
N ARG A 78 12.19 18.12 3.54
CA ARG A 78 12.60 17.02 2.66
C ARG A 78 12.71 17.45 1.19
N GLN A 79 11.81 18.30 0.70
CA GLN A 79 11.88 18.86 -0.65
C GLN A 79 13.13 19.71 -0.87
N GLU A 80 13.56 20.47 0.14
CA GLU A 80 14.82 21.21 0.08
C GLU A 80 16.04 20.30 -0.06
N CYS A 81 16.01 19.12 0.57
CA CYS A 81 17.04 18.10 0.38
C CYS A 81 17.02 17.52 -1.05
N TYR A 82 15.85 17.29 -1.65
CA TYR A 82 15.77 16.80 -3.04
C TYR A 82 16.39 17.75 -4.06
N LYS A 83 16.32 19.07 -3.81
CA LYS A 83 16.92 20.10 -4.66
C LYS A 83 18.45 20.04 -4.66
N ASP A 84 19.06 19.50 -3.60
CA ASP A 84 20.50 19.40 -3.45
C ASP A 84 20.99 17.97 -3.75
N SER A 85 21.78 17.80 -4.82
CA SER A 85 22.27 16.49 -5.24
C SER A 85 23.17 15.79 -4.22
N THR A 86 23.75 16.54 -3.27
CA THR A 86 24.63 16.00 -2.23
C THR A 86 23.87 15.55 -0.97
N CYS A 87 22.65 16.07 -0.77
CA CYS A 87 21.84 15.76 0.40
C CYS A 87 21.29 14.33 0.33
N THR A 88 21.63 13.50 1.32
CA THR A 88 21.13 12.11 1.43
C THR A 88 20.02 11.97 2.47
N PHE A 89 19.98 12.85 3.46
CA PHE A 89 18.92 12.93 4.46
C PHE A 89 18.77 14.35 5.02
N SER A 90 17.61 14.64 5.60
CA SER A 90 17.31 15.93 6.22
C SER A 90 16.81 15.74 7.65
N VAL A 91 17.19 16.64 8.56
CA VAL A 91 16.68 16.68 9.93
C VAL A 91 15.94 17.98 10.15
N ARG A 92 14.63 17.89 10.43
CA ARG A 92 13.82 19.04 10.83
C ARG A 92 13.75 19.10 12.35
N THR A 93 13.94 20.27 12.91
CA THR A 93 13.84 20.54 14.35
C THR A 93 12.50 21.20 14.72
N LEU A 94 12.17 21.17 16.01
CA LEU A 94 10.94 21.77 16.53
C LEU A 94 10.89 23.30 16.35
N ASP A 95 12.05 23.97 16.27
CA ASP A 95 12.18 25.40 15.93
C ASP A 95 12.04 25.70 14.42
N ARG A 96 11.61 24.70 13.63
CA ARG A 96 11.38 24.77 12.18
C ARG A 96 12.64 25.00 11.34
N LYS A 97 13.83 24.74 11.89
CA LYS A 97 15.04 24.65 11.07
C LYS A 97 15.11 23.27 10.41
N CYS A 98 15.68 23.26 9.21
CA CYS A 98 15.89 22.06 8.42
C CYS A 98 17.37 21.96 8.07
N TYR A 99 18.04 20.95 8.62
CA TYR A 99 19.44 20.67 8.36
C TYR A 99 19.52 19.65 7.21
N LEU A 100 20.05 20.08 6.08
CA LEU A 100 20.32 19.21 4.94
C LEU A 100 21.66 18.52 5.18
N LYS A 101 21.70 17.19 5.19
CA LYS A 101 22.86 16.42 5.62
C LYS A 101 23.29 15.40 4.57
N TYR A 102 24.56 15.04 4.64
CA TYR A 102 25.16 13.90 3.94
C TYR A 102 26.08 13.13 4.89
N SER A 103 26.67 12.04 4.40
CA SER A 103 27.54 11.16 5.20
C SER A 103 26.84 10.62 6.45
N LEU A 104 25.76 9.86 6.25
CA LEU A 104 24.99 9.23 7.32
C LEU A 104 25.89 8.53 8.37
N LEU A 105 25.70 8.88 9.64
CA LEU A 105 26.45 8.40 10.82
C LEU A 105 27.95 8.77 10.83
N ASN A 106 28.39 9.63 9.92
CA ASN A 106 29.77 10.11 9.84
C ASN A 106 29.80 11.65 9.77
N GLY A 107 30.18 12.27 10.88
CA GLY A 107 30.28 13.73 11.01
C GLY A 107 30.11 14.16 12.45
N THR A 108 29.97 15.47 12.67
CA THR A 108 29.86 16.07 14.00
C THR A 108 28.50 16.74 14.26
N ALA A 109 27.61 16.76 13.26
CA ALA A 109 26.32 17.43 13.38
C ALA A 109 25.19 16.41 13.60
N GLY A 110 24.64 16.39 14.81
CA GLY A 110 23.63 15.45 15.30
C GLY A 110 24.11 14.72 16.56
N SER A 111 23.38 13.70 17.02
CA SER A 111 23.75 12.97 18.26
C SER A 111 23.61 11.44 18.21
N ASN A 112 23.14 10.86 17.10
CA ASN A 112 22.78 9.43 17.04
C ASN A 112 21.85 9.01 18.19
N SER A 113 20.87 9.84 18.53
CA SER A 113 19.97 9.59 19.64
C SER A 113 18.52 9.90 19.30
N TYR A 114 17.61 9.28 20.06
CA TYR A 114 16.23 9.72 20.13
C TYR A 114 16.18 11.04 20.92
N ASN A 115 15.76 12.13 20.28
CA ASN A 115 15.74 13.48 20.85
C ASN A 115 14.38 14.16 20.63
N PRO A 116 13.38 13.88 21.50
CA PRO A 116 12.02 14.37 21.33
C PRO A 116 11.87 15.88 21.58
N ASN A 117 12.86 16.51 22.22
CA ASN A 117 12.83 17.90 22.64
C ASN A 117 13.46 18.85 21.62
N TYR A 118 14.16 18.32 20.62
CA TYR A 118 14.88 19.12 19.63
C TYR A 118 14.47 18.75 18.20
N VAL A 119 14.41 17.46 17.89
CA VAL A 119 14.10 17.00 16.55
C VAL A 119 12.59 16.83 16.39
N ASP A 120 12.07 17.33 15.28
CA ASP A 120 10.72 16.99 14.83
C ASP A 120 10.75 15.64 14.12
N VAL A 121 11.50 15.55 13.02
CA VAL A 121 11.61 14.33 12.21
C VAL A 121 12.89 14.35 11.36
N LEU A 122 13.45 13.16 11.15
CA LEU A 122 14.49 12.89 10.17
C LEU A 122 13.87 12.21 8.94
N CYS A 123 14.31 12.56 7.73
CA CYS A 123 13.86 11.89 6.51
C CYS A 123 15.02 11.52 5.59
N PHE A 124 15.05 10.28 5.09
CA PHE A 124 15.99 9.84 4.05
C PHE A 124 15.44 10.15 2.65
N VAL A 125 16.30 10.71 1.81
CA VAL A 125 15.88 11.36 0.55
C VAL A 125 16.47 10.65 -0.66
N ARG A 126 17.69 10.13 -0.55
CA ARG A 126 18.37 9.44 -1.64
C ARG A 126 18.74 8.04 -1.19
N PRO A 127 18.09 6.97 -1.68
CA PRO A 127 18.57 5.61 -1.48
C PRO A 127 19.87 5.39 -2.25
N ASN A 128 20.77 4.58 -1.69
CA ASN A 128 21.99 4.12 -2.36
C ASN A 128 22.01 2.60 -2.58
N TYR A 129 20.94 1.89 -2.18
CA TYR A 129 20.78 0.46 -2.39
C TYR A 129 19.36 0.11 -2.83
N GLY A 130 19.24 -0.61 -3.95
CA GLY A 130 17.97 -1.13 -4.47
C GLY A 130 16.89 -0.08 -4.77
N GLY A 131 17.26 1.21 -4.84
CA GLY A 131 16.30 2.32 -4.97
C GLY A 131 15.34 2.50 -3.79
N GLN A 132 15.55 1.78 -2.67
CA GLN A 132 14.64 1.75 -1.52
C GLN A 132 15.34 1.95 -0.18
N TYR A 133 16.66 1.76 -0.11
CA TYR A 133 17.38 1.82 1.15
C TYR A 133 18.56 2.79 1.09
N GLN A 134 18.80 3.48 2.20
CA GLN A 134 20.03 4.20 2.48
C GLN A 134 20.90 3.37 3.42
N CYS A 135 21.97 2.83 2.87
CA CYS A 135 22.88 1.91 3.53
C CYS A 135 24.23 2.55 3.87
N VAL A 136 24.77 2.18 5.02
CA VAL A 136 26.13 2.51 5.49
C VAL A 136 26.82 1.25 6.03
N ALA A 137 28.15 1.23 6.00
CA ALA A 137 28.94 0.11 6.51
C ALA A 137 29.53 0.43 7.89
N GLY A 138 29.84 -0.59 8.67
CA GLY A 138 30.64 -0.46 9.89
C GLY A 138 29.92 0.24 11.05
N TYR A 139 28.59 0.27 11.05
CA TYR A 139 27.81 0.94 12.09
C TYR A 139 26.56 0.14 12.45
N ASP A 140 26.32 -0.10 13.73
CA ASP A 140 25.07 -0.71 14.22
C ASP A 140 24.16 0.38 14.82
N ILE A 141 22.85 0.24 14.66
CA ILE A 141 21.84 1.09 15.32
C ILE A 141 20.94 0.18 16.14
N ASN A 142 20.74 0.53 17.42
CA ASN A 142 19.80 -0.16 18.27
C ASN A 142 18.36 0.04 17.77
N GLY A 143 17.54 -0.98 17.89
CA GLY A 143 16.12 -0.96 17.55
C GLY A 143 15.44 -2.17 18.16
N ASP A 144 14.14 -2.33 17.92
CA ASP A 144 13.42 -3.54 18.30
C ASP A 144 13.52 -4.57 17.18
N HIS A 145 13.45 -5.85 17.51
CA HIS A 145 13.46 -6.91 16.52
C HIS A 145 12.07 -7.08 15.87
N VAL A 146 12.04 -7.32 14.56
CA VAL A 146 10.80 -7.61 13.84
C VAL A 146 10.36 -9.05 14.08
N GLY A 147 9.32 -9.26 14.88
CA GLY A 147 8.67 -10.58 15.02
C GLY A 147 8.81 -11.28 16.37
N ASP A 148 9.49 -10.67 17.35
CA ASP A 148 9.48 -11.20 18.73
C ASP A 148 9.59 -10.06 19.75
N ASN A 149 8.85 -10.17 20.84
CA ASN A 149 8.83 -9.25 21.97
C ASN A 149 9.85 -9.68 23.03
N THR A 150 10.47 -10.86 22.87
CA THR A 150 11.51 -11.32 23.78
C THR A 150 12.73 -10.42 23.60
N ARG A 151 13.42 -10.06 24.70
CA ARG A 151 14.63 -9.21 24.68
C ARG A 151 15.83 -9.84 23.96
N LEU A 152 15.65 -11.00 23.36
CA LEU A 152 16.65 -11.61 22.51
C LEU A 152 16.56 -10.91 21.16
N CYS A 153 17.69 -10.71 20.51
CA CYS A 153 17.74 -10.11 19.18
C CYS A 153 17.87 -11.26 18.19
N PRO A 154 16.78 -12.01 17.93
CA PRO A 154 16.90 -13.21 17.14
C PRO A 154 17.41 -12.84 15.76
N LEU A 155 18.19 -13.76 15.23
CA LEU A 155 18.68 -13.66 13.88
C LEU A 155 17.52 -13.97 12.93
N PHE A 156 17.22 -13.09 11.99
CA PHE A 156 16.19 -13.36 10.98
C PHE A 156 16.63 -14.48 10.04
N ALA A 157 17.85 -14.37 9.51
CA ALA A 157 18.41 -15.38 8.61
C ALA A 157 19.95 -15.42 8.66
N ARG A 158 20.50 -16.62 8.47
CA ARG A 158 21.94 -16.88 8.26
C ARG A 158 22.27 -16.86 6.77
N ASN A 159 23.53 -16.62 6.43
CA ASN A 159 24.06 -16.65 5.06
C ASN A 159 23.25 -15.82 4.05
N SER A 160 22.72 -14.70 4.50
CA SER A 160 21.86 -13.81 3.71
C SER A 160 22.67 -12.77 2.94
N THR A 161 22.32 -12.57 1.68
CA THR A 161 22.82 -11.43 0.90
C THR A 161 22.15 -10.13 1.36
N ILE A 162 22.71 -8.97 1.01
CA ILE A 162 22.06 -7.67 1.28
C ILE A 162 20.67 -7.66 0.62
N GLN A 163 20.57 -8.23 -0.59
CA GLN A 163 19.31 -8.31 -1.33
C GLN A 163 18.27 -9.16 -0.59
N ALA A 164 18.67 -10.33 -0.07
CA ALA A 164 17.77 -11.16 0.71
C ALA A 164 17.28 -10.44 1.98
N CYS A 165 18.17 -9.70 2.66
CA CYS A 165 17.79 -8.85 3.79
C CYS A 165 16.82 -7.73 3.41
N SER A 166 17.08 -7.04 2.29
CA SER A 166 16.22 -5.95 1.83
C SER A 166 14.86 -6.45 1.40
N ASP A 167 14.80 -7.60 0.72
CA ASP A 167 13.54 -8.20 0.27
C ASP A 167 12.71 -8.64 1.48
N ALA A 168 13.34 -9.30 2.46
CA ALA A 168 12.67 -9.68 3.70
C ALA A 168 12.16 -8.48 4.50
N CYS A 169 12.97 -7.42 4.62
CA CYS A 169 12.53 -6.18 5.26
C CYS A 169 11.38 -5.51 4.50
N SER A 170 11.43 -5.49 3.17
CA SER A 170 10.35 -4.93 2.35
C SER A 170 9.06 -5.74 2.43
N GLN A 171 9.14 -7.05 2.73
CA GLN A 171 8.00 -7.94 2.90
C GLN A 171 7.34 -7.84 4.29
N ASP A 172 8.08 -7.46 5.35
CA ASP A 172 7.50 -7.20 6.68
C ASP A 172 7.20 -5.71 6.86
N SER A 173 5.93 -5.36 6.95
CA SER A 173 5.49 -3.97 7.13
C SER A 173 5.88 -3.31 8.44
N ARG A 174 6.40 -4.05 9.41
CA ARG A 174 6.97 -3.47 10.63
C ARG A 174 8.46 -3.16 10.46
N CYS A 175 9.13 -3.77 9.48
CA CYS A 175 10.55 -3.53 9.27
C CYS A 175 10.79 -2.13 8.75
N GLU A 176 11.52 -1.35 9.52
CA GLU A 176 11.89 0.01 9.18
C GLU A 176 13.34 0.09 8.69
N PHE A 177 14.19 -0.81 9.16
CA PHE A 177 15.59 -0.90 8.79
C PHE A 177 16.12 -2.31 9.06
N PHE A 178 17.26 -2.66 8.47
CA PHE A 178 17.93 -3.93 8.75
C PHE A 178 19.42 -3.73 8.96
N VAL A 179 20.00 -4.65 9.71
CA VAL A 179 21.44 -4.76 9.96
C VAL A 179 21.91 -6.10 9.45
N ARG A 180 22.99 -6.10 8.66
CA ARG A 180 23.70 -7.27 8.23
C ARG A 180 25.08 -7.31 8.88
N THR A 181 25.45 -8.46 9.43
CA THR A 181 26.76 -8.68 10.08
C THR A 181 27.52 -9.84 9.45
N ASP A 182 28.84 -9.76 9.50
CA ASP A 182 29.77 -10.80 9.02
C ASP A 182 29.47 -11.26 7.58
N GLY A 183 28.85 -10.38 6.78
CA GLY A 183 28.38 -10.66 5.42
C GLY A 183 27.25 -11.68 5.29
N THR A 184 26.75 -12.24 6.40
CA THR A 184 25.88 -13.43 6.40
C THR A 184 24.67 -13.32 7.31
N ASN A 185 24.76 -12.65 8.45
CA ASN A 185 23.69 -12.61 9.44
C ASN A 185 22.77 -11.42 9.21
N CYS A 186 21.47 -11.65 9.10
CA CYS A 186 20.46 -10.61 8.87
C CYS A 186 19.60 -10.36 10.09
N TYR A 187 19.44 -9.09 10.47
CA TYR A 187 18.57 -8.66 11.57
C TYR A 187 17.58 -7.62 11.05
N LEU A 188 16.29 -7.95 11.05
CA LEU A 188 15.22 -7.03 10.70
C LEU A 188 14.80 -6.25 11.94
N LYS A 189 14.77 -4.91 11.85
CA LYS A 189 14.55 -4.05 13.00
C LYS A 189 13.48 -2.98 12.74
N LEU A 190 12.90 -2.48 13.83
CA LEU A 190 11.98 -1.34 13.88
C LEU A 190 12.36 -0.39 15.02
N ASN A 191 11.75 0.79 15.11
CA ASN A 191 11.98 1.75 16.19
C ASN A 191 13.47 2.10 16.38
N PRO A 192 14.15 2.67 15.36
CA PRO A 192 15.56 3.00 15.46
C PRO A 192 15.82 3.89 16.67
N LEU A 193 16.94 3.65 17.34
CA LEU A 193 17.39 4.35 18.56
C LEU A 193 16.55 4.16 19.82
N ASN A 194 15.43 3.44 19.76
CA ASN A 194 14.52 3.27 20.89
C ASN A 194 14.25 1.80 21.26
N GLY A 195 15.09 0.87 20.80
CA GLY A 195 14.92 -0.55 21.10
C GLY A 195 16.13 -1.21 21.74
N VAL A 196 15.97 -2.47 22.10
CA VAL A 196 16.95 -3.23 22.91
C VAL A 196 18.02 -3.95 22.07
N CYS A 197 17.88 -3.97 20.75
CA CYS A 197 18.72 -4.77 19.86
C CYS A 197 19.76 -3.97 19.10
N GLY A 198 21.00 -4.05 19.57
CA GLY A 198 22.17 -3.38 19.00
C GLY A 198 22.78 -2.36 19.96
N THR A 199 23.81 -1.64 19.52
CA THR A 199 24.59 -0.75 20.41
C THR A 199 24.68 0.71 19.97
N THR A 200 24.17 1.10 18.80
CA THR A 200 24.24 2.50 18.29
C THR A 200 25.66 3.06 18.26
N ASN A 201 26.59 2.28 17.71
CA ASN A 201 28.00 2.65 17.65
C ASN A 201 28.65 2.10 16.38
N PRO A 202 29.83 2.63 16.00
CA PRO A 202 30.68 1.98 15.03
C PRO A 202 30.90 0.51 15.42
N ASN A 203 30.66 -0.39 14.48
CA ASN A 203 30.78 -1.83 14.70
C ASN A 203 31.36 -2.49 13.44
N VAL A 204 32.59 -2.96 13.54
CA VAL A 204 33.35 -3.56 12.43
C VAL A 204 32.74 -4.86 11.90
N VAL A 205 31.91 -5.52 12.71
CA VAL A 205 31.18 -6.75 12.34
C VAL A 205 29.99 -6.41 11.44
N VAL A 206 29.43 -5.20 11.54
CA VAL A 206 28.34 -4.76 10.66
C VAL A 206 28.88 -4.44 9.28
N ASP A 207 28.52 -5.25 8.30
CA ASP A 207 28.91 -4.98 6.92
C ASP A 207 27.96 -3.96 6.28
N LYS A 208 26.67 -3.98 6.64
CA LYS A 208 25.65 -3.03 6.18
C LYS A 208 24.57 -2.77 7.22
N LEU A 209 24.29 -1.50 7.47
CA LEU A 209 23.08 -1.00 8.11
C LEU A 209 22.29 -0.23 7.06
N CYS A 210 21.03 -0.57 6.86
CA CYS A 210 20.20 -0.04 5.79
C CYS A 210 18.86 0.46 6.32
N PHE A 211 18.65 1.77 6.26
CA PHE A 211 17.36 2.39 6.55
C PHE A 211 16.49 2.41 5.32
N ARG A 212 15.19 2.17 5.49
CA ARG A 212 14.24 2.38 4.40
C ARG A 212 14.21 3.87 4.06
N ALA A 213 14.41 4.18 2.79
CA ALA A 213 14.36 5.54 2.27
C ALA A 213 13.06 5.75 1.51
N SER A 214 12.58 6.98 1.51
CA SER A 214 11.42 7.31 0.72
C SER A 214 11.78 7.34 -0.78
N ALA A 215 10.88 6.85 -1.62
CA ALA A 215 11.00 7.08 -3.06
C ALA A 215 11.05 8.60 -3.35
N PRO A 216 11.86 9.04 -4.33
CA PRO A 216 11.81 10.41 -4.81
C PRO A 216 10.38 10.78 -5.20
N PRO A 217 9.91 12.01 -4.91
CA PRO A 217 8.65 12.47 -5.47
C PRO A 217 8.75 12.35 -6.99
N SER A 218 7.70 11.80 -7.62
CA SER A 218 7.63 11.78 -9.08
C SER A 218 7.82 13.21 -9.59
N PRO A 219 8.65 13.43 -10.63
CA PRO A 219 8.87 14.76 -11.16
C PRO A 219 7.52 15.39 -11.51
N PRO A 220 7.30 16.68 -11.20
CA PRO A 220 6.07 17.37 -11.61
C PRO A 220 5.92 17.22 -13.12
N PRO A 221 4.70 17.00 -13.64
CA PRO A 221 4.47 16.92 -15.07
C PRO A 221 5.13 18.12 -15.76
N PRO A 222 5.86 17.93 -16.88
CA PRO A 222 6.55 19.03 -17.54
C PRO A 222 5.56 20.14 -17.87
N SER A 223 5.94 21.39 -17.55
CA SER A 223 5.11 22.57 -17.83
C SER A 223 4.76 22.62 -19.32
N PRO A 224 3.49 22.92 -19.67
CA PRO A 224 3.08 22.97 -21.07
C PRO A 224 3.94 23.99 -21.84
N ARG A 225 4.55 23.56 -22.94
CA ARG A 225 5.43 24.37 -23.79
C ARG A 225 4.66 25.54 -24.41
N PRO A 226 5.23 26.76 -24.52
CA PRO A 226 4.60 27.88 -25.24
C PRO A 226 4.23 27.50 -26.69
N PRO A 227 3.10 27.98 -27.22
CA PRO A 227 2.63 27.56 -28.54
C PRO A 227 3.54 28.10 -29.66
N SER A 228 4.19 27.19 -30.41
CA SER A 228 4.74 27.46 -31.74
C SER A 228 3.66 27.17 -32.81
N PRO A 229 3.71 27.81 -34.00
CA PRO A 229 2.73 27.59 -35.08
C PRO A 229 2.61 26.11 -35.42
N ARG A 230 1.38 25.61 -35.50
CA ARG A 230 1.00 24.21 -35.26
C ARG A 230 1.07 23.35 -36.53
N PRO A 231 1.94 22.33 -36.61
CA PRO A 231 1.66 21.11 -37.36
C PRO A 231 0.47 20.39 -36.67
N PRO A 232 -0.45 19.75 -37.40
CA PRO A 232 -1.64 19.13 -36.82
C PRO A 232 -1.24 18.15 -35.71
N SER A 233 -1.63 18.46 -34.47
CA SER A 233 -1.26 17.65 -33.32
C SER A 233 -1.89 16.26 -33.42
N PRO A 234 -1.13 15.20 -33.11
CA PRO A 234 -1.70 13.88 -32.92
C PRO A 234 -2.77 13.94 -31.83
N ARG A 235 -3.92 13.32 -32.10
CA ARG A 235 -5.05 13.23 -31.19
C ARG A 235 -4.57 12.66 -29.85
N PRO A 236 -4.97 13.22 -28.69
CA PRO A 236 -4.71 12.59 -27.40
C PRO A 236 -5.11 11.11 -27.46
N PRO A 237 -4.32 10.17 -26.91
CA PRO A 237 -4.73 8.78 -26.85
C PRO A 237 -6.07 8.74 -26.12
N SER A 238 -7.08 8.17 -26.79
CA SER A 238 -8.42 8.02 -26.21
C SER A 238 -8.31 7.36 -24.83
N PRO A 239 -9.05 7.83 -23.81
CA PRO A 239 -9.11 7.16 -22.51
C PRO A 239 -9.35 5.66 -22.73
N ARG A 240 -8.60 4.80 -22.05
CA ARG A 240 -8.91 3.36 -22.05
C ARG A 240 -10.37 3.22 -21.59
N PRO A 241 -11.22 2.49 -22.33
CA PRO A 241 -12.58 2.21 -21.89
C PRO A 241 -12.54 1.55 -20.52
N VAL A 242 -13.33 2.06 -19.58
CA VAL A 242 -13.57 1.35 -18.32
C VAL A 242 -14.35 0.09 -18.68
N LEU A 243 -13.74 -1.08 -18.49
CA LEU A 243 -14.41 -2.34 -18.75
C LEU A 243 -15.53 -2.55 -17.72
N PRO A 244 -16.69 -3.10 -18.12
CA PRO A 244 -17.74 -3.44 -17.19
C PRO A 244 -17.28 -4.54 -16.24
N TRP A 245 -17.91 -4.59 -15.06
CA TRP A 245 -17.69 -5.64 -14.07
C TRP A 245 -17.72 -7.03 -14.69
N GLY A 246 -16.81 -7.90 -14.28
CA GLY A 246 -16.69 -9.26 -14.78
C GLY A 246 -15.97 -9.40 -16.11
N CYS A 247 -15.41 -8.32 -16.66
CA CYS A 247 -14.48 -8.35 -17.79
C CYS A 247 -13.07 -7.93 -17.37
N TYR A 248 -12.07 -8.75 -17.69
CA TYR A 248 -10.69 -8.63 -17.27
C TYR A 248 -9.77 -8.52 -18.50
N PRO A 249 -9.07 -7.39 -18.68
CA PRO A 249 -8.24 -7.17 -19.86
C PRO A 249 -7.02 -8.09 -19.83
N ASN A 250 -6.63 -8.60 -21.00
CA ASN A 250 -5.40 -9.38 -21.19
C ASN A 250 -5.32 -10.68 -20.36
N ILE A 251 -6.43 -11.19 -19.84
CA ILE A 251 -6.46 -12.42 -19.03
C ILE A 251 -6.81 -13.60 -19.91
N ASP A 252 -5.93 -14.60 -20.00
CA ASP A 252 -6.20 -15.86 -20.71
C ASP A 252 -6.43 -16.99 -19.71
N LEU A 253 -7.69 -17.32 -19.40
CA LEU A 253 -8.03 -18.48 -18.57
C LEU A 253 -8.32 -19.71 -19.41
N ILE A 254 -7.77 -20.84 -18.97
CA ILE A 254 -8.05 -22.16 -19.50
C ILE A 254 -9.53 -22.49 -19.31
N GLY A 255 -10.11 -23.08 -20.36
CA GLY A 255 -11.38 -23.79 -20.28
C GLY A 255 -11.53 -24.71 -21.48
N LYS A 256 -12.78 -25.10 -21.76
CA LYS A 256 -13.14 -25.86 -22.96
C LYS A 256 -13.84 -24.93 -23.95
N ASP A 257 -13.34 -24.89 -25.17
CA ASP A 257 -13.97 -24.12 -26.26
C ASP A 257 -15.27 -24.82 -26.68
N ILE A 258 -16.36 -24.06 -26.72
CA ILE A 258 -17.64 -24.48 -27.31
C ILE A 258 -17.56 -24.26 -28.82
N ARG A 259 -17.24 -23.01 -29.20
CA ARG A 259 -17.01 -22.56 -30.56
C ARG A 259 -16.24 -21.25 -30.56
N SER A 260 -15.75 -20.87 -31.74
CA SER A 260 -15.17 -19.54 -31.96
C SER A 260 -15.94 -18.76 -33.02
N ILE A 261 -15.96 -17.44 -32.87
CA ILE A 261 -16.63 -16.50 -33.76
C ILE A 261 -15.57 -15.51 -34.24
N ASN A 262 -15.41 -15.42 -35.56
CA ASN A 262 -14.43 -14.52 -36.15
C ASN A 262 -14.99 -13.09 -36.23
N GLN A 263 -14.10 -12.10 -36.16
CA GLN A 263 -14.41 -10.69 -36.45
C GLN A 263 -15.49 -10.06 -35.54
N THR A 264 -15.48 -10.38 -34.23
CA THR A 264 -16.30 -9.64 -33.27
C THR A 264 -15.85 -8.19 -33.17
N VAL A 265 -16.79 -7.24 -33.29
CA VAL A 265 -16.47 -5.80 -33.36
C VAL A 265 -15.78 -5.29 -32.09
N ASP A 266 -16.23 -5.77 -30.93
CA ASP A 266 -15.71 -5.45 -29.61
C ASP A 266 -15.96 -6.63 -28.65
N TYR A 267 -15.55 -6.45 -27.40
CA TYR A 267 -15.78 -7.45 -26.37
C TYR A 267 -17.25 -7.60 -25.98
N LEU A 268 -18.07 -6.55 -26.12
CA LEU A 268 -19.48 -6.59 -25.79
C LEU A 268 -20.23 -7.51 -26.77
N ALA A 269 -19.90 -7.44 -28.06
CA ALA A 269 -20.40 -8.39 -29.06
C ALA A 269 -19.99 -9.83 -28.75
N CYS A 270 -18.72 -10.06 -28.37
CA CYS A 270 -18.25 -11.39 -27.96
C CYS A 270 -19.02 -11.92 -26.73
N GLN A 271 -19.23 -11.06 -25.73
CA GLN A 271 -19.99 -11.38 -24.54
C GLN A 271 -21.47 -11.69 -24.84
N GLN A 272 -22.12 -10.93 -25.72
CA GLN A 272 -23.50 -11.18 -26.15
C GLN A 272 -23.66 -12.54 -26.83
N GLU A 273 -22.68 -12.96 -27.62
CA GLU A 273 -22.67 -14.29 -28.22
C GLU A 273 -22.56 -15.40 -27.17
N CYS A 274 -21.80 -15.19 -26.10
CA CYS A 274 -21.78 -16.10 -24.95
C CYS A 274 -23.14 -16.15 -24.22
N TYR A 275 -23.84 -15.02 -24.06
CA TYR A 275 -25.18 -15.03 -23.45
C TYR A 275 -26.21 -15.82 -24.27
N LYS A 276 -26.09 -15.84 -25.60
CA LYS A 276 -26.94 -16.63 -26.49
C LYS A 276 -26.67 -18.14 -26.39
N GLU A 277 -25.45 -18.53 -26.00
CA GLU A 277 -25.04 -19.92 -25.88
C GLU A 277 -25.30 -20.44 -24.44
N PRO A 278 -26.29 -21.31 -24.21
CA PRO A 278 -26.70 -21.72 -22.85
C PRO A 278 -25.57 -22.32 -22.01
N THR A 279 -24.61 -22.97 -22.66
CA THR A 279 -23.49 -23.66 -21.99
C THR A 279 -22.28 -22.74 -21.72
N CYS A 280 -22.22 -21.57 -22.35
CA CYS A 280 -21.10 -20.64 -22.24
C CYS A 280 -21.10 -19.95 -20.87
N THR A 281 -20.03 -20.16 -20.08
CA THR A 281 -19.88 -19.51 -18.75
C THR A 281 -18.96 -18.30 -18.81
N PHE A 282 -18.05 -18.25 -19.79
CA PHE A 282 -17.17 -17.10 -20.03
C PHE A 282 -16.73 -17.04 -21.50
N SER A 283 -16.26 -15.88 -21.92
CA SER A 283 -15.75 -15.64 -23.27
C SER A 283 -14.37 -15.01 -23.21
N VAL A 284 -13.54 -15.32 -24.21
CA VAL A 284 -12.21 -14.73 -24.40
C VAL A 284 -12.14 -14.13 -25.79
N ARG A 285 -11.93 -12.82 -25.87
CA ARG A 285 -11.70 -12.12 -27.13
C ARG A 285 -10.20 -11.88 -27.30
N THR A 286 -9.68 -12.21 -28.47
CA THR A 286 -8.28 -12.00 -28.85
C THR A 286 -8.11 -10.71 -29.66
N LEU A 287 -6.88 -10.22 -29.75
CA LEU A 287 -6.54 -8.97 -30.46
C LEU A 287 -6.84 -9.05 -31.98
N ASP A 288 -6.86 -10.25 -32.55
CA ASP A 288 -7.29 -10.53 -33.94
C ASP A 288 -8.82 -10.54 -34.12
N ARG A 289 -9.58 -10.14 -33.08
CA ARG A 289 -11.05 -10.05 -33.02
C ARG A 289 -11.76 -11.40 -33.02
N LYS A 290 -11.05 -12.50 -32.82
CA LYS A 290 -11.68 -13.80 -32.62
C LYS A 290 -12.24 -13.90 -31.19
N CYS A 291 -13.43 -14.46 -31.08
CA CYS A 291 -14.14 -14.63 -29.82
C CYS A 291 -14.30 -16.11 -29.54
N TYR A 292 -13.75 -16.58 -28.43
CA TYR A 292 -13.85 -17.96 -27.97
C TYR A 292 -14.92 -18.04 -26.89
N LEU A 293 -15.99 -18.77 -27.17
CA LEU A 293 -17.03 -19.07 -26.19
C LEU A 293 -16.59 -20.31 -25.41
N LYS A 294 -16.46 -20.19 -24.09
CA LYS A 294 -15.86 -21.22 -23.24
C LYS A 294 -16.78 -21.62 -22.08
N TYR A 295 -16.55 -22.84 -21.61
CA TYR A 295 -17.12 -23.36 -20.38
C TYR A 295 -16.05 -24.07 -19.54
N SER A 296 -16.42 -24.50 -18.34
CA SER A 296 -15.49 -25.17 -17.40
C SER A 296 -14.27 -24.30 -17.07
N LEU A 297 -14.50 -23.14 -16.44
CA LEU A 297 -13.46 -22.20 -16.02
C LEU A 297 -12.33 -22.93 -15.25
N LEU A 298 -11.08 -22.71 -15.67
CA LEU A 298 -9.84 -23.34 -15.14
C LEU A 298 -9.76 -24.87 -15.34
N ASN A 299 -10.65 -25.46 -16.14
CA ASN A 299 -10.64 -26.89 -16.45
C ASN A 299 -10.84 -27.11 -17.96
N GLY A 300 -9.75 -27.40 -18.65
CA GLY A 300 -9.74 -27.68 -20.08
C GLY A 300 -8.33 -27.59 -20.67
N THR A 301 -8.25 -27.40 -21.98
CA THR A 301 -6.97 -27.34 -22.71
C THR A 301 -6.81 -26.05 -23.54
N ALA A 302 -7.84 -25.20 -23.59
CA ALA A 302 -7.83 -23.99 -24.41
C ALA A 302 -7.62 -22.75 -23.54
N GLY A 303 -6.41 -22.20 -23.56
CA GLY A 303 -5.94 -21.04 -22.79
C GLY A 303 -4.63 -21.35 -22.06
N THR A 304 -4.12 -20.41 -21.25
CA THR A 304 -2.82 -20.57 -20.58
C THR A 304 -2.78 -20.22 -19.09
N ASN A 305 -3.89 -19.77 -18.50
CA ASN A 305 -3.96 -19.28 -17.12
C ASN A 305 -2.88 -18.23 -16.82
N ASN A 306 -2.67 -17.30 -17.75
CA ASN A 306 -1.69 -16.22 -17.58
C ASN A 306 -2.24 -14.87 -18.04
N TYR A 307 -1.52 -13.82 -17.65
CA TYR A 307 -1.66 -12.51 -18.24
C TYR A 307 -0.98 -12.51 -19.62
N ASN A 308 -1.73 -12.26 -20.68
CA ASN A 308 -1.28 -12.34 -22.08
C ASN A 308 -1.78 -11.15 -22.91
N SER A 309 -1.19 -9.98 -22.68
CA SER A 309 -1.53 -8.74 -23.40
C SER A 309 -1.09 -8.71 -24.87
N SER A 310 -0.34 -9.71 -25.33
CA SER A 310 0.06 -9.87 -26.73
C SER A 310 -0.95 -10.63 -27.58
N TYR A 311 -1.92 -11.31 -26.97
CA TYR A 311 -2.85 -12.19 -27.67
C TYR A 311 -4.30 -11.95 -27.27
N VAL A 312 -4.57 -11.79 -25.97
CA VAL A 312 -5.91 -11.57 -25.44
C VAL A 312 -6.20 -10.07 -25.33
N ASP A 313 -7.35 -9.67 -25.85
CA ASP A 313 -7.93 -8.35 -25.61
C ASP A 313 -8.60 -8.34 -24.23
N VAL A 314 -9.58 -9.23 -24.02
CA VAL A 314 -10.34 -9.30 -22.76
C VAL A 314 -11.03 -10.64 -22.58
N LEU A 315 -11.09 -11.07 -21.33
CA LEU A 315 -11.92 -12.17 -20.87
C LEU A 315 -13.14 -11.62 -20.15
N CYS A 316 -14.34 -12.14 -20.43
CA CYS A 316 -15.56 -11.77 -19.72
C CYS A 316 -16.24 -13.00 -19.13
N ILE A 317 -16.50 -12.98 -17.82
CA ILE A 317 -17.31 -13.96 -17.09
C ILE A 317 -18.78 -13.59 -17.26
N VAL A 318 -19.58 -14.50 -17.82
CA VAL A 318 -20.92 -14.20 -18.34
C VAL A 318 -22.03 -14.82 -17.50
N ARG A 319 -21.84 -16.05 -17.04
CA ARG A 319 -22.85 -16.75 -16.22
C ARG A 319 -22.30 -16.92 -14.81
N PRO A 320 -22.95 -16.36 -13.78
CA PRO A 320 -22.68 -16.69 -12.40
C PRO A 320 -23.31 -18.04 -12.03
N ASN A 321 -22.68 -18.77 -11.13
CA ASN A 321 -23.23 -19.98 -10.50
C ASN A 321 -23.40 -19.84 -8.98
N TYR A 322 -23.06 -18.66 -8.42
CA TYR A 322 -23.19 -18.37 -7.00
C TYR A 322 -23.76 -16.96 -6.78
N GLY A 323 -24.85 -16.88 -6.00
CA GLY A 323 -25.49 -15.62 -5.60
C GLY A 323 -25.95 -14.71 -6.76
N GLY A 324 -26.05 -15.23 -7.99
CA GLY A 324 -26.34 -14.43 -9.19
C GLY A 324 -25.27 -13.39 -9.56
N GLN A 325 -24.12 -13.39 -8.90
CA GLN A 325 -23.07 -12.37 -9.04
C GLN A 325 -21.68 -12.95 -9.29
N TYR A 326 -21.45 -14.21 -8.90
CA TYR A 326 -20.12 -14.82 -8.96
C TYR A 326 -20.12 -16.12 -9.73
N GLN A 327 -19.05 -16.36 -10.48
CA GLN A 327 -18.72 -17.65 -11.05
C GLN A 327 -17.62 -18.30 -10.20
N CYS A 328 -18.00 -19.35 -9.48
CA CYS A 328 -17.16 -20.05 -8.53
C CYS A 328 -16.70 -21.42 -9.05
N VAL A 329 -15.43 -21.74 -8.79
CA VAL A 329 -14.80 -23.03 -9.07
C VAL A 329 -14.11 -23.56 -7.81
N ALA A 330 -13.99 -24.88 -7.67
CA ALA A 330 -13.37 -25.51 -6.51
C ALA A 330 -11.94 -25.94 -6.82
N GLY A 331 -11.09 -26.03 -5.79
CA GLY A 331 -9.78 -26.67 -5.88
C GLY A 331 -8.75 -25.91 -6.72
N TYR A 332 -8.90 -24.59 -6.89
CA TYR A 332 -8.01 -23.79 -7.72
C TYR A 332 -7.76 -22.42 -7.09
N ASP A 333 -6.51 -22.01 -6.97
CA ASP A 333 -6.13 -20.65 -6.57
C ASP A 333 -5.71 -19.84 -7.80
N ILE A 334 -5.99 -18.55 -7.83
CA ILE A 334 -5.50 -17.59 -8.83
C ILE A 334 -4.73 -16.52 -8.08
N ASN A 335 -3.49 -16.25 -8.51
CA ASN A 335 -2.71 -15.13 -7.99
C ASN A 335 -3.38 -13.80 -8.36
N GLY A 336 -3.24 -12.81 -7.51
CA GLY A 336 -3.68 -11.44 -7.77
C GLY A 336 -3.09 -10.51 -6.73
N ASP A 337 -3.49 -9.25 -6.78
CA ASP A 337 -3.25 -8.30 -5.70
C ASP A 337 -4.31 -8.50 -4.62
N HIS A 338 -3.99 -8.15 -3.37
CA HIS A 338 -4.98 -8.19 -2.28
C HIS A 338 -5.77 -6.88 -2.21
N VAL A 339 -7.02 -7.00 -1.80
CA VAL A 339 -7.88 -5.84 -1.54
C VAL A 339 -7.56 -5.30 -0.15
N GLY A 340 -6.72 -4.26 -0.06
CA GLY A 340 -6.29 -3.70 1.23
C GLY A 340 -5.03 -2.86 1.14
N ASP A 341 -4.44 -2.54 2.30
CA ASP A 341 -3.14 -1.86 2.38
C ASP A 341 -2.02 -2.81 1.93
N ASN A 342 -1.07 -2.32 1.13
CA ASN A 342 -0.01 -3.06 0.44
C ASN A 342 1.06 -3.69 1.37
N THR A 343 0.76 -3.77 2.66
CA THR A 343 1.68 -4.04 3.75
C THR A 343 1.75 -5.50 4.18
N ARG A 344 0.91 -6.39 3.64
CA ARG A 344 0.94 -7.84 3.93
C ARG A 344 0.82 -8.66 2.65
N LEU A 345 1.61 -9.74 2.55
CA LEU A 345 1.43 -10.80 1.57
C LEU A 345 0.09 -11.50 1.90
N CYS A 346 -0.95 -11.26 1.10
CA CYS A 346 -2.29 -11.85 1.26
C CYS A 346 -2.92 -11.67 2.66
N PRO A 347 -3.26 -10.45 3.11
CA PRO A 347 -4.03 -10.30 4.33
C PRO A 347 -5.31 -11.13 4.24
N LEU A 348 -5.45 -12.06 5.19
CA LEU A 348 -6.69 -12.77 5.41
C LEU A 348 -7.77 -11.75 5.75
N PHE A 349 -8.82 -11.68 4.92
CA PHE A 349 -9.92 -10.76 5.15
C PHE A 349 -10.73 -11.18 6.37
N ALA A 350 -11.09 -12.46 6.44
CA ALA A 350 -11.86 -13.01 7.55
C ALA A 350 -11.59 -14.51 7.75
N ARG A 351 -11.65 -14.95 9.01
CA ARG A 351 -11.61 -16.36 9.44
C ARG A 351 -13.04 -16.89 9.57
N ASN A 352 -13.21 -18.21 9.47
CA ASN A 352 -14.48 -18.91 9.66
C ASN A 352 -15.65 -18.34 8.85
N SER A 353 -15.35 -17.84 7.65
CA SER A 353 -16.31 -17.18 6.78
C SER A 353 -17.00 -18.15 5.85
N THR A 354 -18.31 -18.01 5.73
CA THR A 354 -19.09 -18.68 4.69
C THR A 354 -18.74 -18.09 3.32
N ILE A 355 -19.02 -18.82 2.24
CA ILE A 355 -18.86 -18.30 0.88
C ILE A 355 -19.75 -17.06 0.67
N GLN A 356 -20.92 -17.01 1.32
CA GLN A 356 -21.79 -15.85 1.30
C GLN A 356 -21.14 -14.64 1.97
N ALA A 357 -20.52 -14.82 3.15
CA ALA A 357 -19.81 -13.74 3.82
C ALA A 357 -18.65 -13.21 2.97
N CYS A 358 -17.91 -14.09 2.28
CA CYS A 358 -16.88 -13.70 1.32
C CYS A 358 -17.45 -12.89 0.15
N SER A 359 -18.54 -13.35 -0.46
CA SER A 359 -19.16 -12.65 -1.59
C SER A 359 -19.70 -11.29 -1.20
N ASP A 360 -20.33 -11.18 -0.02
CA ASP A 360 -20.90 -9.93 0.47
C ASP A 360 -19.79 -8.91 0.74
N ALA A 361 -18.69 -9.35 1.37
CA ALA A 361 -17.52 -8.52 1.61
C ALA A 361 -16.85 -8.04 0.31
N CYS A 362 -16.68 -8.94 -0.67
CA CYS A 362 -16.14 -8.55 -1.98
C CYS A 362 -17.07 -7.57 -2.70
N SER A 363 -18.40 -7.77 -2.63
CA SER A 363 -19.37 -6.86 -3.25
C SER A 363 -19.40 -5.47 -2.59
N GLN A 364 -19.03 -5.37 -1.31
CA GLN A 364 -18.94 -4.09 -0.57
C GLN A 364 -17.64 -3.31 -0.87
N ASP A 365 -16.53 -3.98 -1.21
CA ASP A 365 -15.30 -3.30 -1.62
C ASP A 365 -15.27 -3.09 -3.14
N SER A 366 -15.38 -1.83 -3.57
CA SER A 366 -15.34 -1.44 -4.98
C SER A 366 -14.05 -1.79 -5.73
N ARG A 367 -13.00 -2.26 -5.05
CA ARG A 367 -11.76 -2.73 -5.67
C ARG A 367 -11.74 -4.25 -5.82
N CYS A 368 -12.59 -4.97 -5.11
CA CYS A 368 -12.61 -6.42 -5.16
C CYS A 368 -13.18 -6.91 -6.49
N GLU A 369 -12.38 -7.71 -7.19
CA GLU A 369 -12.74 -8.30 -8.48
C GLU A 369 -13.05 -9.79 -8.34
N PHE A 370 -12.36 -10.46 -7.42
CA PHE A 370 -12.54 -11.87 -7.13
C PHE A 370 -12.13 -12.20 -5.70
N PHE A 371 -12.53 -13.36 -5.20
CA PHE A 371 -12.08 -13.84 -3.90
C PHE A 371 -11.74 -15.32 -3.93
N VAL A 372 -10.88 -15.72 -2.99
CA VAL A 372 -10.50 -17.11 -2.75
C VAL A 372 -10.87 -17.46 -1.32
N ARG A 373 -11.54 -18.60 -1.15
CA ARG A 373 -11.81 -19.20 0.14
C ARG A 373 -10.98 -20.48 0.27
N THR A 374 -10.34 -20.66 1.43
CA THR A 374 -9.54 -21.85 1.75
C THR A 374 -10.03 -22.52 3.01
N ASP A 375 -9.82 -23.83 3.12
CA ASP A 375 -10.15 -24.65 4.30
C ASP A 375 -11.61 -24.49 4.76
N GLY A 376 -12.50 -24.12 3.83
CA GLY A 376 -13.90 -23.78 4.10
C GLY A 376 -14.13 -22.54 4.98
N THR A 377 -13.08 -21.85 5.41
CA THR A 377 -13.14 -20.87 6.51
C THR A 377 -12.38 -19.57 6.23
N ASN A 378 -11.26 -19.60 5.52
CA ASN A 378 -10.41 -18.43 5.34
C ASN A 378 -10.77 -17.68 4.05
N CYS A 379 -11.01 -16.38 4.14
CA CYS A 379 -11.41 -15.55 2.99
C CYS A 379 -10.31 -14.58 2.57
N TYR A 380 -10.00 -14.54 1.28
CA TYR A 380 -9.02 -13.63 0.69
C TYR A 380 -9.68 -12.83 -0.45
N LEU A 381 -9.85 -11.52 -0.25
CA LEU A 381 -10.36 -10.61 -1.28
C LEU A 381 -9.22 -10.15 -2.17
N LYS A 382 -9.39 -10.25 -3.48
CA LYS A 382 -8.33 -10.00 -4.46
C LYS A 382 -8.79 -9.10 -5.62
N LEU A 383 -7.83 -8.48 -6.28
CA LEU A 383 -7.99 -7.70 -7.52
C LEU A 383 -6.87 -8.06 -8.50
N ASN A 384 -7.00 -7.64 -9.77
CA ASN A 384 -6.01 -7.90 -10.81
C ASN A 384 -5.70 -9.39 -10.96
N PRO A 385 -6.66 -10.25 -11.37
CA PRO A 385 -6.40 -11.68 -11.48
C PRO A 385 -5.20 -11.95 -12.40
N LEU A 386 -4.39 -12.93 -12.04
CA LEU A 386 -3.11 -13.30 -12.66
C LEU A 386 -1.97 -12.28 -12.54
N ASN A 387 -2.23 -11.13 -11.94
CA ASN A 387 -1.25 -10.07 -11.74
C ASN A 387 -1.19 -9.71 -10.25
N GLY A 388 -0.12 -10.13 -9.59
CA GLY A 388 0.10 -9.86 -8.18
C GLY A 388 0.75 -11.02 -7.45
N VAL A 389 1.07 -10.79 -6.18
CA VAL A 389 1.86 -11.72 -5.35
C VAL A 389 1.00 -12.63 -4.49
N CYS A 390 -0.34 -12.45 -4.50
CA CYS A 390 -1.21 -13.15 -3.59
C CYS A 390 -1.81 -14.42 -4.19
N GLY A 391 -1.20 -15.58 -3.91
CA GLY A 391 -1.62 -16.90 -4.40
C GLY A 391 -0.66 -17.48 -5.43
N THR A 392 -0.97 -18.66 -5.99
CA THR A 392 -0.01 -19.41 -6.84
C THR A 392 -0.50 -19.83 -8.23
N THR A 393 -1.69 -19.41 -8.69
CA THR A 393 -2.28 -19.78 -10.00
C THR A 393 -2.10 -21.25 -10.36
N ASN A 394 -2.68 -22.12 -9.55
CA ASN A 394 -2.55 -23.56 -9.71
C ASN A 394 -3.72 -24.28 -9.03
N PRO A 395 -3.97 -25.56 -9.39
CA PRO A 395 -4.79 -26.43 -8.58
C PRO A 395 -4.30 -26.43 -7.13
N ASN A 396 -5.19 -26.20 -6.19
CA ASN A 396 -4.88 -26.13 -4.77
C ASN A 396 -6.00 -26.80 -3.97
N VAL A 397 -5.69 -27.95 -3.37
CA VAL A 397 -6.66 -28.76 -2.61
C VAL A 397 -7.20 -28.07 -1.36
N VAL A 398 -6.49 -27.05 -0.87
CA VAL A 398 -6.88 -26.23 0.28
C VAL A 398 -7.94 -25.20 -0.13
N VAL A 399 -8.00 -24.82 -1.42
CA VAL A 399 -9.01 -23.88 -1.92
C VAL A 399 -10.33 -24.60 -2.10
N ASP A 400 -11.32 -24.22 -1.29
CA ASP A 400 -12.65 -24.78 -1.44
C ASP A 400 -13.43 -24.07 -2.56
N LYS A 401 -13.26 -22.74 -2.69
CA LYS A 401 -13.93 -21.91 -3.69
C LYS A 401 -13.05 -20.73 -4.12
N LEU A 402 -12.85 -20.58 -5.42
CA LEU A 402 -12.37 -19.37 -6.09
C LEU A 402 -13.55 -18.79 -6.87
N CYS A 403 -13.86 -17.52 -6.66
CA CYS A 403 -15.06 -16.88 -7.20
C CYS A 403 -14.72 -15.56 -7.90
N PHE A 404 -14.95 -15.52 -9.22
CA PHE A 404 -14.84 -14.29 -10.01
C PHE A 404 -16.17 -13.56 -10.05
N ARG A 405 -16.13 -12.24 -9.96
CA ARG A 405 -17.32 -11.44 -10.23
C ARG A 405 -17.75 -11.61 -11.68
N ALA A 406 -19.02 -11.87 -11.90
CA ALA A 406 -19.62 -12.04 -13.22
C ALA A 406 -20.17 -10.72 -13.74
N SER A 407 -20.26 -10.62 -15.06
CA SER A 407 -20.89 -9.48 -15.72
C SER A 407 -22.39 -9.53 -15.53
N ALA A 408 -22.99 -8.37 -15.24
CA ALA A 408 -24.44 -8.25 -15.24
C ALA A 408 -24.95 -8.57 -16.67
N PRO A 409 -26.05 -9.34 -16.80
CA PRO A 409 -26.68 -9.53 -18.10
C PRO A 409 -26.98 -8.16 -18.72
N PRO A 410 -26.77 -7.98 -20.04
CA PRO A 410 -27.21 -6.76 -20.70
C PRO A 410 -28.69 -6.57 -20.39
N SER A 411 -29.06 -5.38 -19.92
CA SER A 411 -30.46 -5.02 -19.74
C SER A 411 -31.17 -5.30 -21.07
N PRO A 412 -32.32 -5.97 -21.07
CA PRO A 412 -33.07 -6.13 -22.31
C PRO A 412 -33.25 -4.75 -22.93
N PRO A 413 -33.04 -4.60 -24.26
CA PRO A 413 -33.22 -3.31 -24.92
C PRO A 413 -34.60 -2.80 -24.52
N PRO A 414 -34.74 -1.51 -24.15
CA PRO A 414 -35.98 -0.96 -23.61
C PRO A 414 -37.11 -1.41 -24.53
N GLY A 415 -37.90 -2.35 -24.03
CA GLY A 415 -38.88 -3.05 -24.83
C GLY A 415 -39.76 -1.96 -25.42
N ARG A 416 -39.76 -1.86 -26.76
CA ARG A 416 -40.62 -0.93 -27.49
C ARG A 416 -42.00 -1.10 -26.90
N ALA A 417 -42.43 -0.16 -26.05
CA ALA A 417 -43.64 -0.31 -25.26
C ALA A 417 -44.73 -0.68 -26.27
N ARG A 418 -45.24 -1.91 -26.18
CA ARG A 418 -46.39 -2.29 -27.00
C ARG A 418 -47.49 -1.37 -26.52
N SER A 419 -47.72 -0.30 -27.29
CA SER A 419 -48.87 0.57 -27.11
C SER A 419 -50.05 -0.37 -27.07
N ARG A 420 -50.65 -0.49 -25.89
CA ARG A 420 -51.88 -1.25 -25.68
C ARG A 420 -52.93 -0.46 -26.46
N VAL A 421 -53.09 -0.78 -27.74
CA VAL A 421 -54.24 -0.33 -28.52
C VAL A 421 -55.44 -0.91 -27.80
N GLY A 422 -56.16 -0.05 -27.09
CA GLY A 422 -57.38 -0.42 -26.41
C GLY A 422 -58.37 -0.92 -27.45
N THR A 423 -58.61 -2.22 -27.47
CA THR A 423 -59.82 -2.77 -28.05
C THR A 423 -60.97 -2.34 -27.15
N GLY A 424 -61.68 -1.30 -27.56
CA GLY A 424 -62.97 -0.94 -26.96
C GLY A 424 -63.91 -2.14 -27.04
N GLN A 425 -64.36 -2.60 -25.87
CA GLN A 425 -65.50 -3.48 -25.73
C GLN A 425 -66.73 -2.77 -26.29
N VAL A 426 -67.27 -3.29 -27.38
CA VAL A 426 -68.67 -3.07 -27.77
C VAL A 426 -69.43 -4.28 -27.25
N GLU A 427 -70.00 -4.18 -26.05
CA GLU A 427 -71.01 -5.12 -25.58
C GLU A 427 -72.39 -4.55 -25.92
N ASN A 428 -73.03 -5.20 -26.90
CA ASN A 428 -74.41 -4.97 -27.30
C ASN A 428 -75.36 -5.45 -26.20
N MET A 429 -76.26 -4.55 -25.79
CA MET A 429 -77.56 -4.90 -25.23
C MET A 429 -78.35 -5.73 -26.25
N VAL A 430 -78.76 -6.94 -25.87
CA VAL A 430 -79.98 -7.58 -26.40
C VAL A 430 -80.74 -8.19 -25.23
N THR A 431 -81.81 -7.51 -24.87
CA THR A 431 -82.99 -8.05 -24.17
C THR A 431 -83.68 -9.11 -25.01
N ARG A 432 -83.96 -10.28 -24.43
CA ARG A 432 -85.29 -10.90 -24.38
C ARG A 432 -85.33 -12.05 -23.39
#